data_AF-A0A844H3T7-F1
#
_entry.id   AF-A0A844H3T7-F1
#
_cell.length_a   1.000
_cell.length_b   1.000
_cell.length_c   1.000
_cell.angle_alpha   90.00
_cell.angle_beta   90.00
_cell.angle_gamma   90.00
#
_symmetry.space_group_name_H-M   'P 1'
#
loop_
_entity.id
_entity.type
_entity.pdbx_description
1 polymer ?
#
loop_
_entity_poly.entity_id
_entity_poly.type
_entity_poly.pdbx_seq_one_letter_code
_entity_poly.pdbx_strand_id
1 'polypeptide(L)'
;MIQHIVNISGGKDSTACYLLALQRGVPFRAVMADTGNEHPITIEYAERLCDRTGGPQVEIYRADFTERMDKKRAYIAEHWAAEGVPQAWVDRAIAALQPTGIPFLDLYLWKGRFPSRRVQFCTEFLKSEPIGKQVIDPARQAGPVAQWLGVRRAESLARRNAPMWQTVRTPGQHAMRFYRPLIHWSAENVFGYAAAHGLDPNPLYLQGMGRVGCFPCINANKGEIRAIAIRFPEAFERISEWEAICAEASKRQRATFFAADVTPEGAAHARRISKINDREERDAASAQVAWPTARDVAEWARTDRGGRQFNLLEAAFAEDEALSCSSQYGLCE
;
A
#
# COMPACT_ATOMS: atom_id res chain seq x y z
N MET A 1 -9.69 31.74 9.20
CA MET A 1 -9.52 31.30 7.79
C MET A 1 -9.52 29.77 7.79
N ILE A 2 -10.10 29.11 6.77
CA ILE A 2 -10.07 27.64 6.67
C ILE A 2 -8.69 27.22 6.16
N GLN A 3 -8.07 26.25 6.81
CA GLN A 3 -6.81 25.66 6.35
C GLN A 3 -7.09 24.57 5.31
N HIS A 4 -6.43 24.62 4.16
CA HIS A 4 -6.56 23.60 3.13
C HIS A 4 -5.35 22.66 3.17
N ILE A 5 -5.63 21.37 3.26
CA ILE A 5 -4.60 20.31 3.28
C ILE A 5 -4.92 19.35 2.14
N VAL A 6 -4.00 19.18 1.21
CA VAL A 6 -4.16 18.31 0.03
C VAL A 6 -3.34 17.04 0.22
N ASN A 7 -4.00 15.89 0.20
CA ASN A 7 -3.34 14.60 0.33
C ASN A 7 -2.75 14.15 -1.02
N ILE A 8 -1.45 13.88 -1.01
CA ILE A 8 -0.66 13.41 -2.14
C ILE A 8 -0.27 11.95 -1.92
N SER A 9 -0.36 11.14 -2.98
CA SER A 9 0.11 9.75 -2.96
C SER A 9 1.08 9.45 -4.11
N GLY A 10 1.51 10.47 -4.86
CA GLY A 10 2.28 10.33 -6.10
C GLY A 10 1.50 9.69 -7.27
N GLY A 11 0.19 9.49 -7.12
CA GLY A 11 -0.68 8.92 -8.15
C GLY A 11 -1.58 9.94 -8.82
N LYS A 12 -2.10 9.57 -10.00
CA LYS A 12 -2.85 10.45 -10.92
C LYS A 12 -3.93 11.28 -10.22
N ASP A 13 -4.74 10.64 -9.37
CA ASP A 13 -5.90 11.25 -8.73
C ASP A 13 -5.48 12.29 -7.69
N SER A 14 -4.42 12.00 -6.93
CA SER A 14 -3.88 12.94 -5.96
C SER A 14 -3.17 14.14 -6.62
N THR A 15 -2.50 13.90 -7.74
CA THR A 15 -1.85 14.93 -8.55
C THR A 15 -2.86 15.88 -9.18
N ALA A 16 -3.94 15.37 -9.78
CA ALA A 16 -4.99 16.24 -10.32
C ALA A 16 -5.69 17.05 -9.20
N CYS A 17 -5.83 16.48 -8.00
CA CYS A 17 -6.36 17.20 -6.85
C CYS A 17 -5.47 18.39 -6.44
N TYR A 18 -4.15 18.19 -6.46
CA TYR A 18 -3.14 19.22 -6.22
C TYR A 18 -3.18 20.33 -7.26
N LEU A 19 -3.18 19.97 -8.55
CA LEU A 19 -3.30 20.93 -9.65
C LEU A 19 -4.60 21.74 -9.55
N LEU A 20 -5.70 21.09 -9.19
CA LEU A 20 -6.98 21.77 -9.01
C LEU A 20 -6.99 22.74 -7.82
N ALA A 21 -6.28 22.40 -6.73
CA ALA A 21 -6.10 23.33 -5.61
C ALA A 21 -5.27 24.55 -6.04
N LEU A 22 -4.20 24.36 -6.83
CA LEU A 22 -3.40 25.44 -7.40
C LEU A 22 -4.23 26.34 -8.33
N GLN A 23 -4.95 25.75 -9.29
CA GLN A 23 -5.76 26.52 -10.25
C GLN A 23 -6.81 27.38 -9.55
N ARG A 24 -7.32 26.94 -8.39
CA ARG A 24 -8.29 27.69 -7.59
C ARG A 24 -7.68 28.82 -6.77
N GLY A 25 -6.36 28.96 -6.75
CA GLY A 25 -5.66 30.02 -6.02
C GLY A 25 -5.86 29.94 -4.50
N VAL A 26 -6.24 28.78 -3.97
CA VAL A 26 -6.37 28.61 -2.52
C VAL A 26 -4.99 28.29 -1.92
N PRO A 27 -4.54 28.98 -0.86
CA PRO A 27 -3.35 28.56 -0.13
C PRO A 27 -3.58 27.20 0.51
N PHE A 28 -2.68 26.25 0.30
CA PHE A 28 -2.79 24.90 0.85
C PHE A 28 -1.43 24.31 1.24
N ARG A 29 -1.45 23.33 2.15
CA ARG A 29 -0.34 22.44 2.45
C ARG A 29 -0.51 21.13 1.67
N ALA A 30 0.56 20.65 1.04
CA ALA A 30 0.55 19.37 0.35
C ALA A 30 1.22 18.32 1.25
N VAL A 31 0.53 17.22 1.54
CA VAL A 31 1.03 16.22 2.50
C VAL A 31 0.95 14.81 1.93
N MET A 32 2.02 14.04 2.09
CA MET A 32 2.10 12.64 1.69
C MET A 32 2.47 11.76 2.88
N ALA A 33 1.87 10.57 2.93
CA ALA A 33 2.28 9.53 3.86
C ALA A 33 3.20 8.55 3.13
N ASP A 34 4.47 8.52 3.50
CA ASP A 34 5.40 7.50 3.02
C ASP A 34 5.25 6.25 3.90
N THR A 35 4.83 5.17 3.27
CA THR A 35 4.60 3.91 3.95
C THR A 35 5.89 3.17 4.26
N GLY A 36 7.02 3.55 3.67
CA GLY A 36 8.28 2.79 3.68
C GLY A 36 8.32 1.66 2.64
N ASN A 37 7.25 1.47 1.88
CA ASN A 37 7.19 0.52 0.76
C ASN A 37 6.73 1.20 -0.54
N GLU A 38 6.83 2.52 -0.64
CA GLU A 38 6.54 3.23 -1.90
C GLU A 38 7.70 3.01 -2.88
N HIS A 39 7.43 2.97 -4.20
CA HIS A 39 8.52 2.92 -5.18
C HIS A 39 9.31 4.25 -5.18
N PRO A 40 10.65 4.24 -5.31
CA PRO A 40 11.46 5.47 -5.35
C PRO A 40 10.98 6.50 -6.37
N ILE A 41 10.64 6.08 -7.59
CA ILE A 41 10.02 6.95 -8.63
C ILE A 41 8.77 7.67 -8.11
N THR A 42 7.94 7.02 -7.29
CA THR A 42 6.72 7.66 -6.75
C THR A 42 7.03 8.70 -5.70
N ILE A 43 8.05 8.47 -4.86
CA ILE A 43 8.54 9.45 -3.89
C ILE A 43 9.12 10.65 -4.61
N GLU A 44 10.06 10.43 -5.55
CA GLU A 44 10.69 11.49 -6.32
C GLU A 44 9.64 12.31 -7.09
N TYR A 45 8.66 11.64 -7.72
CA TYR A 45 7.58 12.30 -8.44
C TYR A 45 6.75 13.23 -7.53
N ALA A 46 6.50 12.83 -6.28
CA ALA A 46 5.78 13.66 -5.32
C ALA A 46 6.64 14.83 -4.82
N GLU A 47 7.92 14.58 -4.51
CA GLU A 47 8.85 15.61 -4.04
C GLU A 47 9.05 16.72 -5.08
N ARG A 48 9.20 16.34 -6.35
CA ARG A 48 9.45 17.26 -7.47
C ARG A 48 8.18 17.90 -8.03
N LEU A 49 7.02 17.63 -7.44
CA LEU A 49 5.76 18.18 -7.93
C LEU A 49 5.77 19.72 -7.89
N CYS A 50 6.33 20.32 -6.83
CA CYS A 50 6.45 21.77 -6.72
C CYS A 50 7.28 22.39 -7.84
N ASP A 51 8.38 21.73 -8.24
CA ASP A 51 9.27 22.23 -9.30
C ASP A 51 8.57 22.27 -10.65
N ARG A 52 7.70 21.29 -10.91
CA ARG A 52 6.99 21.14 -12.18
C ARG A 52 5.76 22.04 -12.28
N THR A 53 5.18 22.45 -11.15
CA THR A 53 3.89 23.18 -11.14
C THR A 53 3.98 24.58 -10.52
N GLY A 54 5.10 24.95 -9.90
CA GLY A 54 5.24 26.18 -9.10
C GLY A 54 4.40 26.21 -7.82
N GLY A 55 3.94 25.04 -7.34
CA GLY A 55 3.07 24.93 -6.18
C GLY A 55 3.79 24.65 -4.86
N PRO A 56 3.06 24.44 -3.75
CA PRO A 56 3.65 24.06 -2.47
C PRO A 56 4.45 22.76 -2.54
N GLN A 57 5.59 22.72 -1.85
CA GLN A 57 6.36 21.49 -1.64
C GLN A 57 5.51 20.44 -0.90
N VAL A 58 5.70 19.17 -1.27
CA VAL A 58 5.02 18.06 -0.60
C VAL A 58 5.76 17.71 0.70
N GLU A 59 5.07 17.86 1.83
CA GLU A 59 5.54 17.45 3.14
C GLU A 59 5.33 15.94 3.32
N ILE A 60 6.41 15.19 3.55
CA ILE A 60 6.36 13.72 3.66
C ILE A 60 6.43 13.31 5.13
N TYR A 61 5.46 12.48 5.55
CA TYR A 61 5.35 11.97 6.91
C TYR A 61 5.41 10.46 6.93
N ARG A 62 6.07 9.90 7.94
CA ARG A 62 6.20 8.46 8.18
C ARG A 62 5.55 8.09 9.51
N ALA A 63 5.06 6.86 9.60
CA ALA A 63 4.62 6.30 10.88
C ALA A 63 5.82 5.84 11.71
N ASP A 64 5.72 5.98 13.03
CA ASP A 64 6.68 5.43 13.98
C ASP A 64 5.96 4.40 14.87
N PHE A 65 6.49 3.18 14.92
CA PHE A 65 5.94 2.08 15.69
C PHE A 65 6.79 1.70 16.91
N THR A 66 7.87 2.42 17.20
CA THR A 66 8.85 2.08 18.24
C THR A 66 8.16 1.76 19.58
N GLU A 67 7.37 2.71 20.11
CA GLU A 67 6.65 2.51 21.38
C GLU A 67 5.66 1.32 21.35
N ARG A 68 5.01 1.09 20.21
CA ARG A 68 4.07 -0.03 20.04
C ARG A 68 4.78 -1.38 19.99
N MET A 69 5.95 -1.42 19.39
CA MET A 69 6.80 -2.61 19.32
C MET A 69 7.39 -2.91 20.69
N ASP A 70 7.84 -1.89 21.43
CA ASP A 70 8.35 -2.02 22.81
C ASP A 70 7.30 -2.64 23.73
N LYS A 71 6.07 -2.09 23.72
CA LYS A 71 4.94 -2.64 24.49
C LYS A 71 4.63 -4.08 24.11
N LYS A 72 4.69 -4.41 22.81
CA LYS A 72 4.46 -5.78 22.35
C LYS A 72 5.59 -6.72 22.77
N ARG A 73 6.87 -6.30 22.73
CA ARG A 73 7.99 -7.11 23.23
C ARG A 73 7.84 -7.41 24.72
N ALA A 74 7.50 -6.40 25.52
CA ALA A 74 7.23 -6.60 26.95
C ALA A 74 6.09 -7.60 27.18
N TYR A 75 4.98 -7.45 26.44
CA TYR A 75 3.87 -8.39 26.50
C TYR A 75 4.27 -9.83 26.13
N ILE A 76 5.06 -10.01 25.07
CA ILE A 76 5.57 -11.33 24.64
C ILE A 76 6.40 -11.97 25.74
N ALA A 77 7.35 -11.22 26.32
CA ALA A 77 8.25 -11.70 27.36
C ALA A 77 7.49 -12.17 28.62
N GLU A 78 6.42 -11.45 28.97
CA GLU A 78 5.65 -11.73 30.18
C GLU A 78 4.60 -12.85 29.98
N HIS A 79 3.94 -12.91 28.81
CA HIS A 79 2.72 -13.72 28.66
C HIS A 79 2.91 -14.99 27.82
N TRP A 80 3.76 -15.00 26.80
CA TRP A 80 3.77 -16.10 25.83
C TRP A 80 4.22 -17.43 26.43
N ALA A 81 5.20 -17.42 27.34
CA ALA A 81 5.65 -18.63 28.04
C ALA A 81 4.50 -19.22 28.89
N ALA A 82 3.73 -18.38 29.59
CA ALA A 82 2.57 -18.81 30.36
C ALA A 82 1.41 -19.33 29.50
N GLU A 83 1.31 -18.86 28.25
CA GLU A 83 0.36 -19.35 27.24
C GLU A 83 0.81 -20.66 26.55
N GLY A 84 1.92 -21.27 26.99
CA GLY A 84 2.43 -22.54 26.46
C GLY A 84 3.27 -22.40 25.18
N VAL A 85 3.72 -21.19 24.83
CA VAL A 85 4.65 -20.99 23.72
C VAL A 85 6.07 -21.40 24.15
N PRO A 86 6.78 -22.25 23.38
CA PRO A 86 8.15 -22.65 23.73
C PRO A 86 9.08 -21.45 23.91
N GLN A 87 9.95 -21.47 24.93
CA GLN A 87 10.84 -20.34 25.25
C GLN A 87 11.73 -19.93 24.05
N ALA A 88 12.25 -20.90 23.30
CA ALA A 88 13.02 -20.62 22.08
C ALA A 88 12.24 -19.77 21.05
N TRP A 89 10.91 -19.89 21.01
CA TRP A 89 10.07 -19.09 20.10
C TRP A 89 9.82 -17.69 20.66
N VAL A 90 9.74 -17.55 21.99
CA VAL A 90 9.66 -16.27 22.69
C VAL A 90 10.93 -15.47 22.42
N ASP A 91 12.10 -16.06 22.64
CA ASP A 91 13.41 -15.42 22.47
C ASP A 91 13.60 -14.95 21.02
N ARG A 92 13.31 -15.83 20.05
CA ARG A 92 13.34 -15.52 18.62
C ARG A 92 12.39 -14.37 18.26
N ALA A 93 11.15 -14.39 18.77
CA ALA A 93 10.18 -13.34 18.47
C ALA A 93 10.59 -11.98 19.04
N ILE A 94 11.16 -11.95 20.25
CA ILE A 94 11.69 -10.72 20.87
C ILE A 94 12.90 -10.19 20.07
N ALA A 95 13.79 -11.08 19.65
CA ALA A 95 14.96 -10.72 18.83
C ALA A 95 14.54 -10.15 17.45
N ALA A 96 13.50 -10.69 16.83
CA ALA A 96 13.00 -10.22 15.54
C ALA A 96 12.16 -8.92 15.63
N LEU A 97 11.47 -8.67 16.75
CA LEU A 97 10.56 -7.53 16.94
C LEU A 97 11.30 -6.22 17.26
N GLN A 98 12.27 -5.83 16.43
CA GLN A 98 13.04 -4.59 16.57
C GLN A 98 12.64 -3.55 15.52
N PRO A 99 12.63 -2.24 15.85
CA PRO A 99 12.40 -1.20 14.86
C PRO A 99 13.44 -1.27 13.74
N THR A 100 12.98 -1.27 12.50
CA THR A 100 13.81 -1.42 11.30
C THR A 100 14.05 -0.09 10.59
N GLY A 101 13.30 0.96 10.95
CA GLY A 101 13.29 2.24 10.25
C GLY A 101 12.44 2.22 8.98
N ILE A 102 11.81 1.08 8.66
CA ILE A 102 10.90 0.90 7.54
C ILE A 102 9.48 0.74 8.11
N PRO A 103 8.64 1.79 8.10
CA PRO A 103 7.33 1.76 8.76
C PRO A 103 6.43 0.59 8.33
N PHE A 104 6.54 0.20 7.05
CA PHE A 104 5.81 -0.94 6.50
C PHE A 104 6.17 -2.26 7.19
N LEU A 105 7.46 -2.53 7.35
CA LEU A 105 7.97 -3.75 7.98
C LEU A 105 7.69 -3.73 9.49
N ASP A 106 7.92 -2.58 10.14
CA ASP A 106 7.68 -2.38 11.57
C ASP A 106 6.21 -2.63 11.95
N LEU A 107 5.28 -2.16 11.11
CA LEU A 107 3.86 -2.44 11.28
C LEU A 107 3.56 -3.94 11.28
N TYR A 108 4.25 -4.74 10.47
CA TYR A 108 3.97 -6.17 10.34
C TYR A 108 4.64 -7.00 11.41
N LEU A 109 5.84 -6.61 11.82
CA LEU A 109 6.45 -7.12 13.05
C LEU A 109 5.52 -6.85 14.24
N TRP A 110 5.00 -5.63 14.36
CA TRP A 110 4.03 -5.29 15.40
C TRP A 110 2.70 -6.05 15.28
N LYS A 111 2.15 -6.26 14.08
CA LYS A 111 0.90 -7.02 13.91
C LYS A 111 1.08 -8.54 13.92
N GLY A 112 2.30 -9.03 13.70
CA GLY A 112 2.61 -10.46 13.51
C GLY A 112 2.04 -11.05 12.21
N ARG A 113 1.66 -10.20 11.23
CA ARG A 113 1.14 -10.61 9.92
C ARG A 113 1.11 -9.44 8.94
N PHE A 114 1.07 -9.78 7.66
CA PHE A 114 0.77 -8.83 6.59
C PHE A 114 -0.73 -8.47 6.50
N PRO A 115 -1.08 -7.31 5.94
CA PRO A 115 -2.45 -6.91 5.66
C PRO A 115 -3.04 -7.80 4.57
N SER A 116 -4.36 -7.89 4.53
CA SER A 116 -5.07 -8.60 3.47
C SER A 116 -5.97 -7.64 2.70
N ARG A 117 -6.42 -8.06 1.52
CA ARG A 117 -7.36 -7.28 0.71
C ARG A 117 -8.64 -6.92 1.48
N ARG A 118 -9.04 -7.75 2.44
CA ARG A 118 -10.22 -7.53 3.31
C ARG A 118 -9.89 -6.69 4.54
N VAL A 119 -8.70 -6.85 5.13
CA VAL A 119 -8.28 -6.13 6.35
C VAL A 119 -7.02 -5.32 6.05
N GLN A 120 -7.24 -4.15 5.46
CA GLN A 120 -6.20 -3.25 4.96
C GLN A 120 -5.72 -2.27 6.04
N PHE A 121 -5.31 -2.79 7.19
CA PHE A 121 -4.85 -1.97 8.32
C PHE A 121 -3.62 -1.12 7.95
N CYS A 122 -2.88 -1.44 6.88
CA CYS A 122 -1.81 -0.60 6.35
C CYS A 122 -2.28 0.80 5.97
N THR A 123 -3.51 0.97 5.45
CA THR A 123 -4.04 2.30 5.12
C THR A 123 -4.28 3.12 6.39
N GLU A 124 -4.82 2.49 7.42
CA GLU A 124 -5.04 3.13 8.72
C GLU A 124 -3.72 3.54 9.35
N PHE A 125 -2.82 2.59 9.56
CA PHE A 125 -1.60 2.78 10.36
C PHE A 125 -0.47 3.50 9.62
N LEU A 126 -0.37 3.38 8.29
CA LEU A 126 0.71 3.99 7.51
C LEU A 126 0.28 5.23 6.73
N LYS A 127 -1.02 5.52 6.62
CA LYS A 127 -1.50 6.71 5.88
C LYS A 127 -2.38 7.60 6.75
N SER A 128 -3.49 7.08 7.25
CA SER A 128 -4.46 7.90 7.98
C SER A 128 -3.94 8.36 9.34
N GLU A 129 -3.32 7.46 10.12
CA GLU A 129 -2.80 7.78 11.44
C GLU A 129 -1.62 8.77 11.40
N PRO A 130 -0.54 8.59 10.61
CA PRO A 130 0.57 9.54 10.61
C PRO A 130 0.12 10.93 10.15
N ILE A 131 -0.67 11.03 9.08
CA ILE A 131 -1.21 12.32 8.62
C ILE A 131 -2.20 12.90 9.64
N GLY A 132 -3.03 12.05 10.24
CA GLY A 132 -3.96 12.42 11.30
C GLY A 132 -3.24 13.13 12.45
N LYS A 133 -2.30 12.42 13.07
CA LYS A 133 -1.58 12.89 14.25
C LYS A 133 -0.61 14.03 13.99
N GLN A 134 0.13 13.97 12.88
CA GLN A 134 1.24 14.90 12.63
C GLN A 134 0.80 16.17 11.90
N VAL A 135 -0.35 16.14 11.20
CA VAL A 135 -0.81 17.27 10.37
C VAL A 135 -2.21 17.70 10.74
N ILE A 136 -3.19 16.78 10.65
CA ILE A 136 -4.61 17.13 10.74
C ILE A 136 -4.98 17.55 12.15
N ASP A 137 -4.56 16.82 13.17
CA ASP A 137 -4.89 17.12 14.57
C ASP A 137 -4.31 18.47 15.02
N PRO A 138 -3.02 18.79 14.79
CA PRO A 138 -2.48 20.13 15.05
C PRO A 138 -3.23 21.23 14.26
N ALA A 139 -3.53 20.99 12.98
CA ALA A 139 -4.27 21.96 12.17
C ALA A 139 -5.68 22.20 12.72
N ARG A 140 -6.38 21.13 13.16
CA ARG A 140 -7.71 21.21 13.77
C ARG A 140 -7.72 21.80 15.18
N GLN A 141 -6.59 21.84 15.88
CA GLN A 141 -6.43 22.60 17.11
C GLN A 141 -6.29 24.11 16.82
N ALA A 142 -5.61 24.47 15.74
CA ALA A 142 -5.41 25.85 15.34
C ALA A 142 -6.62 26.49 14.63
N GLY A 143 -7.45 25.70 13.94
CA GLY A 143 -8.62 26.22 13.23
C GLY A 143 -9.34 25.19 12.36
N PRO A 144 -10.40 25.60 11.63
CA PRO A 144 -11.14 24.70 10.75
C PRO A 144 -10.29 24.22 9.56
N VAL A 145 -10.47 22.96 9.16
CA VAL A 145 -9.68 22.29 8.11
C VAL A 145 -10.57 21.81 6.97
N ALA A 146 -10.13 22.01 5.73
CA ALA A 146 -10.63 21.34 4.53
C ALA A 146 -9.55 20.40 3.98
N GLN A 147 -9.78 19.10 4.11
CA GLN A 147 -8.87 18.07 3.65
C GLN A 147 -9.30 17.56 2.26
N TRP A 148 -8.45 17.78 1.26
CA TRP A 148 -8.71 17.43 -0.13
C TRP A 148 -8.21 16.03 -0.43
N LEU A 149 -9.09 15.19 -0.98
CA LEU A 149 -8.81 13.79 -1.27
C LEU A 149 -9.08 13.49 -2.75
N GLY A 150 -8.08 12.94 -3.44
CA GLY A 150 -8.20 12.45 -4.82
C GLY A 150 -8.98 11.14 -4.88
N VAL A 151 -10.31 11.23 -4.77
CA VAL A 151 -11.23 10.07 -4.79
C VAL A 151 -12.25 10.24 -5.90
N ARG A 152 -12.50 9.18 -6.67
CA ARG A 152 -13.51 9.13 -7.73
C ARG A 152 -14.49 7.99 -7.50
N ARG A 153 -15.76 8.20 -7.82
CA ARG A 153 -16.79 7.14 -7.71
C ARG A 153 -16.51 5.95 -8.63
N ALA A 154 -15.89 6.21 -9.77
CA ALA A 154 -15.57 5.20 -10.78
C ALA A 154 -14.37 4.30 -10.41
N GLU A 155 -13.66 4.53 -9.29
CA GLU A 155 -12.49 3.71 -8.92
C GLU A 155 -12.86 2.32 -8.40
N SER A 156 -14.01 2.18 -7.73
CA SER A 156 -14.44 0.89 -7.17
C SER A 156 -15.91 0.92 -6.77
N LEU A 157 -16.52 -0.25 -6.66
CA LEU A 157 -17.89 -0.42 -6.16
C LEU A 157 -18.10 0.20 -4.77
N ALA A 158 -17.08 0.11 -3.89
CA ALA A 158 -17.13 0.69 -2.55
C ALA A 158 -17.22 2.23 -2.55
N ARG A 159 -16.70 2.89 -3.60
CA ARG A 159 -16.64 4.36 -3.71
C ARG A 159 -17.81 4.94 -4.49
N ARG A 160 -18.68 4.13 -5.10
CA ARG A 160 -19.76 4.57 -6.00
C ARG A 160 -20.70 5.64 -5.41
N ASN A 161 -20.92 5.59 -4.09
CA ASN A 161 -21.80 6.49 -3.36
C ASN A 161 -21.04 7.49 -2.47
N ALA A 162 -19.73 7.62 -2.63
CA ALA A 162 -18.94 8.52 -1.80
C ALA A 162 -19.41 9.98 -1.99
N PRO A 163 -19.65 10.73 -0.88
CA PRO A 163 -20.10 12.10 -0.96
C PRO A 163 -18.93 13.03 -1.30
N MET A 164 -19.20 14.09 -2.09
CA MET A 164 -18.21 15.12 -2.41
C MET A 164 -17.72 15.83 -1.15
N TRP A 165 -18.64 16.11 -0.23
CA TRP A 165 -18.38 16.78 1.05
C TRP A 165 -18.78 15.88 2.19
N GLN A 166 -17.92 15.79 3.20
CA GLN A 166 -18.24 15.09 4.44
C GLN A 166 -17.65 15.88 5.61
N THR A 167 -18.52 16.34 6.51
CA THR A 167 -18.09 17.07 7.71
C THR A 167 -17.80 16.10 8.84
N VAL A 168 -16.66 16.30 9.50
CA VAL A 168 -16.26 15.59 10.72
C VAL A 168 -16.25 16.61 11.85
N ARG A 169 -16.98 16.30 12.92
CA ARG A 169 -16.97 17.07 14.17
C ARG A 169 -16.49 16.15 15.27
N THR A 170 -15.50 16.61 16.01
CA THR A 170 -14.91 15.90 17.15
C THR A 170 -14.96 16.86 18.33
N PRO A 171 -15.51 16.46 19.50
CA PRO A 171 -15.48 17.30 20.69
C PRO A 171 -14.06 17.78 21.01
N GLY A 172 -13.89 19.06 21.33
CA GLY A 172 -12.59 19.65 21.64
C GLY A 172 -11.69 19.97 20.44
N GLN A 173 -12.15 19.75 19.20
CA GLN A 173 -11.41 20.14 17.99
C GLN A 173 -12.27 21.01 17.06
N HIS A 174 -11.63 21.87 16.26
CA HIS A 174 -12.34 22.59 15.20
C HIS A 174 -12.89 21.61 14.15
N ALA A 175 -13.93 22.05 13.44
CA ALA A 175 -14.58 21.25 12.41
C ALA A 175 -13.64 20.98 11.23
N MET A 176 -13.71 19.77 10.69
CA MET A 176 -13.00 19.38 9.48
C MET A 176 -13.99 18.98 8.39
N ARG A 177 -13.64 19.23 7.13
CA ARG A 177 -14.38 18.72 5.97
C ARG A 177 -13.45 17.92 5.08
N PHE A 178 -13.82 16.66 4.81
CA PHE A 178 -13.29 15.98 3.65
C PHE A 178 -13.92 16.55 2.40
N TYR A 179 -13.08 16.89 1.43
CA TYR A 179 -13.46 17.40 0.13
C TYR A 179 -12.90 16.52 -0.98
N ARG A 180 -13.78 15.98 -1.83
CA ARG A 180 -13.44 15.06 -2.92
C ARG A 180 -13.80 15.73 -4.25
N PRO A 181 -12.96 16.64 -4.78
CA PRO A 181 -13.32 17.42 -5.95
C PRO A 181 -13.44 16.58 -7.23
N LEU A 182 -12.70 15.48 -7.32
CA LEU A 182 -12.64 14.62 -8.50
C LEU A 182 -13.73 13.55 -8.53
N ILE A 183 -14.74 13.65 -7.65
CA ILE A 183 -15.68 12.55 -7.37
C ILE A 183 -16.42 12.01 -8.61
N HIS A 184 -16.59 12.85 -9.64
CA HIS A 184 -17.26 12.54 -10.90
C HIS A 184 -16.31 12.30 -12.09
N TRP A 185 -14.99 12.36 -11.89
CA TRP A 185 -14.03 12.26 -12.99
C TRP A 185 -13.78 10.80 -13.40
N SER A 186 -13.52 10.60 -14.70
CA SER A 186 -12.94 9.36 -15.22
C SER A 186 -11.41 9.35 -15.00
N ALA A 187 -10.75 8.21 -15.26
CA ALA A 187 -9.28 8.18 -15.25
C ALA A 187 -8.70 9.04 -16.38
N GLU A 188 -9.35 9.02 -17.55
CA GLU A 188 -9.02 9.85 -18.71
C GLU A 188 -9.09 11.35 -18.38
N ASN A 189 -10.16 11.82 -17.70
CA ASN A 189 -10.26 13.21 -17.26
C ASN A 189 -9.08 13.61 -16.36
N VAL A 190 -8.64 12.71 -15.48
CA VAL A 190 -7.53 12.98 -14.56
C VAL A 190 -6.22 13.10 -15.32
N PHE A 191 -5.92 12.18 -16.24
CA PHE A 191 -4.70 12.25 -17.04
C PHE A 191 -4.73 13.44 -18.00
N GLY A 192 -5.83 13.66 -18.71
CA GLY A 192 -6.01 14.79 -19.63
C GLY A 192 -5.90 16.13 -18.90
N TYR A 193 -6.41 16.23 -17.67
CA TYR A 193 -6.26 17.44 -16.87
C TYR A 193 -4.80 17.69 -16.45
N ALA A 194 -4.06 16.65 -16.05
CA ALA A 194 -2.64 16.78 -15.74
C ALA A 194 -1.83 17.18 -16.99
N ALA A 195 -2.10 16.53 -18.13
CA ALA A 195 -1.46 16.85 -19.41
C ALA A 195 -1.75 18.29 -19.87
N ALA A 196 -2.98 18.78 -19.70
CA ALA A 196 -3.34 20.17 -19.99
C ALA A 196 -2.59 21.20 -19.12
N HIS A 197 -2.02 20.77 -18.00
CA HIS A 197 -1.14 21.58 -17.14
C HIS A 197 0.35 21.31 -17.41
N GLY A 198 0.70 20.62 -18.50
CA GLY A 198 2.08 20.30 -18.87
C GLY A 198 2.75 19.29 -17.92
N LEU A 199 1.97 18.48 -17.21
CA LEU A 199 2.48 17.53 -16.23
C LEU A 199 2.32 16.09 -16.72
N ASP A 200 3.46 15.48 -17.08
CA ASP A 200 3.52 14.04 -17.37
C ASP A 200 3.14 13.23 -16.13
N PRO A 201 2.44 12.09 -16.32
CA PRO A 201 2.06 11.22 -15.24
C PRO A 201 3.27 10.59 -14.55
N ASN A 202 3.05 10.01 -13.36
CA ASN A 202 4.07 9.18 -12.71
C ASN A 202 4.56 8.09 -13.69
N PRO A 203 5.88 7.97 -13.94
CA PRO A 203 6.44 7.06 -14.95
C PRO A 203 6.01 5.60 -14.79
N LEU A 204 5.68 5.15 -13.58
CA LEU A 204 5.18 3.78 -13.36
C LEU A 204 3.88 3.49 -14.14
N TYR A 205 3.06 4.51 -14.43
CA TYR A 205 1.87 4.34 -15.28
C TYR A 205 2.21 4.00 -16.74
N LEU A 206 3.42 4.31 -17.19
CA LEU A 206 3.95 3.96 -18.50
C LEU A 206 4.61 2.58 -18.50
N GLN A 207 4.83 1.98 -17.32
CA GLN A 207 5.60 0.74 -17.13
C GLN A 207 4.73 -0.46 -16.72
N GLY A 208 3.40 -0.37 -16.90
CA GLY A 208 2.48 -1.49 -16.60
C GLY A 208 1.75 -1.39 -15.28
N MET A 209 2.02 -0.38 -14.46
CA MET A 209 1.36 -0.21 -13.16
C MET A 209 0.05 0.57 -13.32
N GLY A 210 -1.08 -0.07 -13.03
CA GLY A 210 -2.40 0.58 -13.01
C GLY A 210 -2.62 1.41 -11.74
N ARG A 211 -1.86 1.09 -10.68
CA ARG A 211 -1.85 1.78 -9.39
C ARG A 211 -0.40 2.07 -8.99
N VAL A 212 -0.15 3.30 -8.56
CA VAL A 212 1.15 3.72 -8.03
C VAL A 212 1.04 3.99 -6.54
N GLY A 213 2.12 3.72 -5.84
CA GLY A 213 2.22 3.85 -4.40
C GLY A 213 3.06 2.70 -3.83
N CYS A 214 2.54 2.06 -2.78
CA CYS A 214 3.07 0.84 -2.18
C CYS A 214 3.40 -0.23 -3.25
N PHE A 215 4.62 -0.77 -3.22
CA PHE A 215 5.24 -1.47 -4.33
C PHE A 215 5.98 -2.75 -3.90
N PRO A 216 5.50 -3.94 -4.28
CA PRO A 216 4.16 -4.21 -4.80
C PRO A 216 3.08 -3.92 -3.75
N CYS A 217 1.84 -3.72 -4.19
CA CYS A 217 0.68 -3.62 -3.31
C CYS A 217 -0.02 -4.98 -3.22
N ILE A 218 -0.58 -5.33 -2.06
CA ILE A 218 -1.45 -6.52 -1.88
C ILE A 218 -2.68 -6.53 -2.82
N ASN A 219 -3.05 -5.37 -3.38
CA ASN A 219 -4.15 -5.19 -4.32
C ASN A 219 -3.71 -5.23 -5.80
N ALA A 220 -2.43 -5.46 -6.10
CA ALA A 220 -1.94 -5.58 -7.46
C ALA A 220 -2.64 -6.76 -8.16
N ASN A 221 -3.05 -6.54 -9.41
CA ASN A 221 -3.60 -7.61 -10.25
C ASN A 221 -2.47 -8.45 -10.89
N LYS A 222 -2.81 -9.59 -11.52
CA LYS A 222 -1.79 -10.48 -12.12
C LYS A 222 -0.90 -9.76 -13.15
N GLY A 223 -1.49 -8.91 -14.00
CA GLY A 223 -0.74 -8.14 -15.00
C GLY A 223 0.22 -7.14 -14.37
N GLU A 224 -0.21 -6.43 -13.31
CA GLU A 224 0.68 -5.54 -12.54
C GLU A 224 1.80 -6.33 -11.86
N ILE A 225 1.50 -7.47 -11.24
CA ILE A 225 2.52 -8.34 -10.61
C ILE A 225 3.53 -8.81 -11.67
N ARG A 226 3.07 -9.21 -12.86
CA ARG A 226 3.94 -9.62 -13.99
C ARG A 226 4.85 -8.47 -14.42
N ALA A 227 4.30 -7.28 -14.63
CA ALA A 227 5.06 -6.09 -15.03
C ALA A 227 6.11 -5.71 -13.98
N ILE A 228 5.74 -5.74 -12.69
CA ILE A 228 6.69 -5.53 -11.58
C ILE A 228 7.76 -6.63 -11.60
N ALA A 229 7.38 -7.89 -11.80
CA ALA A 229 8.33 -9.00 -11.73
C ALA A 229 9.36 -8.93 -12.87
N ILE A 230 8.97 -8.42 -14.03
CA ILE A 230 9.87 -8.24 -15.18
C ILE A 230 10.80 -7.03 -14.96
N ARG A 231 10.25 -5.88 -14.58
CA ARG A 231 10.99 -4.61 -14.54
C ARG A 231 11.71 -4.33 -13.22
N PHE A 232 11.16 -4.85 -12.12
CA PHE A 232 11.59 -4.57 -10.74
C PHE A 232 11.59 -5.86 -9.90
N PRO A 233 12.33 -6.91 -10.32
CA PRO A 233 12.36 -8.20 -9.61
C PRO A 233 12.80 -8.06 -8.14
N GLU A 234 13.68 -7.10 -7.84
CA GLU A 234 14.15 -6.78 -6.48
C GLU A 234 13.03 -6.40 -5.52
N ALA A 235 11.90 -5.92 -6.03
CA ALA A 235 10.74 -5.63 -5.20
C ALA A 235 10.13 -6.90 -4.58
N PHE A 236 10.14 -8.02 -5.30
CA PHE A 236 9.66 -9.30 -4.75
C PHE A 236 10.69 -9.95 -3.83
N GLU A 237 11.97 -9.83 -4.15
CA GLU A 237 13.07 -10.29 -3.29
C GLU A 237 13.00 -9.64 -1.91
N ARG A 238 12.88 -8.30 -1.88
CA ARG A 238 12.70 -7.54 -0.64
C ARG A 238 11.45 -7.95 0.15
N ILE A 239 10.33 -8.19 -0.52
CA ILE A 239 9.11 -8.64 0.17
C ILE A 239 9.32 -10.06 0.72
N SER A 240 9.99 -10.96 0.00
CA SER A 240 10.29 -12.30 0.50
C SER A 240 11.26 -12.30 1.69
N GLU A 241 12.22 -11.40 1.73
CA GLU A 241 13.03 -11.15 2.93
C GLU A 241 12.16 -10.69 4.10
N TRP A 242 11.21 -9.79 3.86
CA TRP A 242 10.28 -9.33 4.89
C TRP A 242 9.32 -10.44 5.36
N GLU A 243 8.92 -11.36 4.47
CA GLU A 243 8.14 -12.56 4.82
C GLU A 243 8.93 -13.44 5.81
N ALA A 244 10.22 -13.67 5.55
CA ALA A 244 11.09 -14.41 6.45
C ALA A 244 11.26 -13.71 7.81
N ILE A 245 11.56 -12.41 7.81
CA ILE A 245 11.70 -11.63 9.06
C ILE A 245 10.41 -11.64 9.88
N CYS A 246 9.25 -11.45 9.22
CA CYS A 246 7.95 -11.47 9.91
C CYS A 246 7.57 -12.87 10.42
N ALA A 247 8.03 -13.93 9.75
CA ALA A 247 7.83 -15.30 10.20
C ALA A 247 8.50 -15.52 11.57
N GLU A 248 9.71 -15.01 11.78
CA GLU A 248 10.44 -15.12 13.05
C GLU A 248 9.69 -14.50 14.23
N ALA A 249 9.01 -13.35 14.00
CA ALA A 249 8.22 -12.62 14.98
C ALA A 249 6.78 -13.15 15.18
N SER A 250 6.35 -14.11 14.36
CA SER A 250 4.99 -14.65 14.37
C SER A 250 4.88 -15.88 15.26
N LYS A 251 3.81 -15.98 16.07
CA LYS A 251 3.49 -17.21 16.83
C LYS A 251 3.39 -18.45 15.93
N ARG A 252 2.97 -18.25 14.66
CA ARG A 252 2.78 -19.31 13.67
C ARG A 252 4.03 -19.60 12.84
N GLN A 253 5.13 -18.86 13.07
CA GLN A 253 6.39 -18.99 12.32
C GLN A 253 6.25 -18.78 10.82
N ARG A 254 5.24 -18.01 10.41
CA ARG A 254 4.87 -17.83 9.02
C ARG A 254 4.25 -16.46 8.81
N ALA A 255 4.57 -15.87 7.67
CA ALA A 255 3.96 -14.65 7.19
C ALA A 255 4.04 -14.66 5.65
N THR A 256 2.90 -14.45 4.97
CA THR A 256 2.86 -14.28 3.52
C THR A 256 2.28 -12.91 3.21
N PHE A 257 2.91 -12.18 2.29
CA PHE A 257 2.51 -10.84 1.86
C PHE A 257 1.26 -10.89 1.00
N PHE A 258 1.28 -11.75 -0.01
CA PHE A 258 0.09 -12.03 -0.81
C PHE A 258 -0.82 -13.03 -0.10
N ALA A 259 -2.11 -12.94 -0.41
CA ALA A 259 -3.06 -13.91 0.11
C ALA A 259 -2.70 -15.30 -0.41
N ALA A 260 -2.84 -16.29 0.46
CA ALA A 260 -2.51 -17.68 0.20
C ALA A 260 -3.23 -18.28 -1.02
N ASP A 261 -4.35 -17.69 -1.45
CA ASP A 261 -5.17 -18.14 -2.58
C ASP A 261 -4.89 -17.37 -3.89
N VAL A 262 -3.85 -16.53 -3.93
CA VAL A 262 -3.48 -15.80 -5.16
C VAL A 262 -2.98 -16.74 -6.26
N THR A 263 -2.25 -17.80 -5.91
CA THR A 263 -1.81 -18.82 -6.87
C THR A 263 -2.84 -19.98 -6.96
N PRO A 264 -2.94 -20.68 -8.10
CA PRO A 264 -3.84 -21.83 -8.24
C PRO A 264 -3.61 -22.95 -7.22
N GLU A 265 -2.34 -23.23 -6.93
CA GLU A 265 -1.93 -24.25 -5.95
C GLU A 265 -2.32 -23.82 -4.54
N GLY A 266 -1.97 -22.60 -4.16
CA GLY A 266 -2.38 -22.01 -2.88
C GLY A 266 -3.91 -22.00 -2.71
N ALA A 267 -4.66 -21.64 -3.75
CA ALA A 267 -6.12 -21.71 -3.73
C ALA A 267 -6.64 -23.16 -3.55
N ALA A 268 -5.98 -24.15 -4.14
CA ALA A 268 -6.34 -25.56 -3.96
C ALA A 268 -6.06 -26.05 -2.53
N HIS A 269 -4.95 -25.62 -1.92
CA HIS A 269 -4.67 -25.87 -0.50
C HIS A 269 -5.72 -25.20 0.41
N ALA A 270 -5.99 -23.91 0.20
CA ALA A 270 -6.98 -23.15 0.97
C ALA A 270 -8.36 -23.79 0.93
N ARG A 271 -8.83 -24.25 -0.24
CA ARG A 271 -10.11 -24.96 -0.39
C ARG A 271 -10.15 -26.31 0.32
N ARG A 272 -9.02 -27.02 0.40
CA ARG A 272 -8.95 -28.29 1.14
C ARG A 272 -9.00 -28.05 2.65
N ILE A 273 -8.17 -27.13 3.13
CA ILE A 273 -8.08 -26.77 4.55
C ILE A 273 -9.38 -26.15 5.06
N SER A 274 -10.09 -25.35 4.25
CA SER A 274 -11.35 -24.72 4.66
C SER A 274 -12.49 -25.72 4.92
N LYS A 275 -12.35 -26.98 4.49
CA LYS A 275 -13.33 -28.05 4.75
C LYS A 275 -13.11 -28.75 6.10
N ILE A 276 -11.99 -28.49 6.76
CA ILE A 276 -11.70 -29.05 8.08
C ILE A 276 -12.43 -28.20 9.12
N ASN A 277 -13.41 -28.81 9.80
CA ASN A 277 -14.25 -28.15 10.79
C ASN A 277 -13.53 -27.96 12.12
N ASP A 278 -12.76 -28.98 12.53
CA ASP A 278 -11.97 -28.90 13.76
C ASP A 278 -10.84 -27.86 13.62
N ARG A 279 -10.66 -27.04 14.65
CA ARG A 279 -9.72 -25.93 14.60
C ARG A 279 -8.28 -26.40 14.70
N GLU A 280 -7.99 -27.37 15.54
CA GLU A 280 -6.63 -27.86 15.77
C GLU A 280 -6.15 -28.65 14.57
N GLU A 281 -6.99 -29.54 14.02
CA GLU A 281 -6.72 -30.26 12.78
C GLU A 281 -6.50 -29.32 11.61
N ARG A 282 -7.31 -28.25 11.51
CA ARG A 282 -7.16 -27.25 10.45
C ARG A 282 -5.86 -26.47 10.59
N ASP A 283 -5.50 -26.07 11.80
CA ASP A 283 -4.26 -25.35 12.07
C ASP A 283 -3.04 -26.24 11.80
N ALA A 284 -3.11 -27.54 12.16
CA ALA A 284 -2.08 -28.53 11.84
C ALA A 284 -1.94 -28.78 10.33
N ALA A 285 -3.05 -28.97 9.62
CA ALA A 285 -3.04 -29.15 8.16
C ALA A 285 -2.49 -27.91 7.45
N SER A 286 -2.85 -26.71 7.91
CA SER A 286 -2.31 -25.46 7.39
C SER A 286 -0.81 -25.32 7.64
N ALA A 287 -0.31 -25.76 8.80
CA ALA A 287 1.10 -25.73 9.14
C ALA A 287 1.97 -26.58 8.19
N GLN A 288 1.43 -27.69 7.67
CA GLN A 288 2.14 -28.59 6.75
C GLN A 288 2.18 -28.12 5.30
N VAL A 289 1.35 -27.13 4.93
CA VAL A 289 1.31 -26.62 3.55
C VAL A 289 2.39 -25.57 3.33
N ALA A 290 3.19 -25.71 2.28
CA ALA A 290 4.00 -24.61 1.75
C ALA A 290 3.07 -23.59 1.06
N TRP A 291 2.84 -22.44 1.70
CA TRP A 291 2.04 -21.36 1.14
C TRP A 291 2.91 -20.52 0.21
N PRO A 292 2.36 -20.00 -0.90
CA PRO A 292 3.14 -19.23 -1.86
C PRO A 292 3.70 -17.96 -1.22
N THR A 293 5.00 -17.77 -1.38
CA THR A 293 5.76 -16.56 -1.05
C THR A 293 5.55 -15.49 -2.11
N ALA A 294 6.06 -14.29 -1.86
CA ALA A 294 6.07 -13.22 -2.86
C ALA A 294 6.84 -13.61 -4.14
N ARG A 295 7.95 -14.36 -4.02
CA ARG A 295 8.68 -14.91 -5.17
C ARG A 295 7.83 -15.89 -5.98
N ASP A 296 7.16 -16.84 -5.32
CA ASP A 296 6.27 -17.80 -6.01
C ASP A 296 5.13 -17.10 -6.76
N VAL A 297 4.60 -16.02 -6.17
CA VAL A 297 3.56 -15.19 -6.82
C VAL A 297 4.12 -14.45 -8.04
N ALA A 298 5.36 -13.95 -7.97
CA ALA A 298 6.03 -13.30 -9.10
C ALA A 298 6.25 -14.27 -10.27
N GLU A 299 6.74 -15.48 -9.97
CA GLU A 299 6.94 -16.54 -10.96
C GLU A 299 5.61 -16.97 -11.58
N TRP A 300 4.58 -17.20 -10.76
CA TRP A 300 3.24 -17.49 -11.25
C TRP A 300 2.69 -16.37 -12.14
N ALA A 301 2.94 -15.10 -11.82
CA ALA A 301 2.43 -13.99 -12.62
C ALA A 301 3.02 -13.96 -14.03
N ARG A 302 4.23 -14.49 -14.24
CA ARG A 302 4.88 -14.63 -15.56
C ARG A 302 4.31 -15.76 -16.43
N THR A 303 3.44 -16.61 -15.89
CA THR A 303 2.79 -17.69 -16.65
C THR A 303 1.53 -17.22 -17.38
N ASP A 304 1.13 -17.96 -18.42
CA ASP A 304 -0.10 -17.73 -19.19
C ASP A 304 -1.39 -18.07 -18.41
N ARG A 305 -2.54 -18.01 -19.10
CA ARG A 305 -3.84 -18.47 -18.55
C ARG A 305 -3.71 -19.91 -18.03
N GLY A 306 -4.08 -20.10 -16.77
CA GLY A 306 -4.06 -21.41 -16.10
C GLY A 306 -2.83 -21.67 -15.23
N GLY A 307 -1.81 -20.80 -15.25
CA GLY A 307 -0.74 -20.84 -14.24
C GLY A 307 0.36 -21.87 -14.46
N ARG A 308 0.41 -22.52 -15.65
CA ARG A 308 1.22 -23.73 -15.87
C ARG A 308 2.17 -23.68 -17.07
N GLN A 309 1.93 -22.78 -18.02
CA GLN A 309 2.77 -22.64 -19.20
C GLN A 309 3.49 -21.30 -19.15
N PHE A 310 4.81 -21.34 -19.30
CA PHE A 310 5.62 -20.18 -19.60
C PHE A 310 5.48 -19.89 -21.08
N ASN A 311 5.11 -18.67 -21.41
CA ASN A 311 5.07 -18.23 -22.80
C ASN A 311 6.51 -18.01 -23.28
N LEU A 312 7.06 -18.96 -24.03
CA LEU A 312 8.42 -18.88 -24.57
C LEU A 312 8.62 -17.68 -25.51
N LEU A 313 7.56 -17.21 -26.18
CA LEU A 313 7.62 -15.96 -26.95
C LEU A 313 7.75 -14.76 -26.02
N GLU A 314 6.92 -14.64 -24.99
CA GLU A 314 7.02 -13.51 -24.06
C GLU A 314 8.33 -13.50 -23.27
N ALA A 315 8.87 -14.67 -22.91
CA ALA A 315 10.17 -14.77 -22.26
C ALA A 315 11.31 -14.29 -23.17
N ALA A 316 11.21 -14.52 -24.48
CA ALA A 316 12.19 -14.06 -25.47
C ALA A 316 12.15 -12.53 -25.69
N PHE A 317 11.00 -11.89 -25.42
CA PHE A 317 10.83 -10.43 -25.52
C PHE A 317 10.80 -9.74 -24.15
N ALA A 318 11.17 -10.39 -23.06
CA ALA A 318 11.05 -9.80 -21.72
C ALA A 318 11.91 -8.54 -21.53
N GLU A 319 13.08 -8.48 -22.17
CA GLU A 319 13.93 -7.28 -22.17
C GLU A 319 13.32 -6.14 -22.99
N ASP A 320 12.75 -6.45 -24.16
CA ASP A 320 12.01 -5.48 -24.98
C ASP A 320 10.71 -5.01 -24.28
N GLU A 321 10.05 -5.92 -23.55
CA GLU A 321 8.88 -5.62 -22.72
C GLU A 321 9.27 -4.74 -21.52
N ALA A 322 10.45 -4.95 -20.94
CA ALA A 322 10.97 -4.12 -19.86
C ALA A 322 11.41 -2.70 -20.29
N LEU A 323 11.63 -2.47 -21.59
CA LEU A 323 12.04 -1.18 -22.15
C LEU A 323 10.90 -0.45 -22.88
N SER A 324 9.87 -1.18 -23.33
CA SER A 324 8.70 -0.60 -24.01
C SER A 324 7.70 0.04 -23.05
N CYS A 325 6.91 1.00 -23.55
CA CYS A 325 5.77 1.56 -22.83
C CYS A 325 4.63 0.53 -22.79
N SER A 326 4.09 0.27 -21.60
CA SER A 326 3.02 -0.71 -21.39
C SER A 326 1.91 -0.11 -20.50
N SER A 327 1.32 1.01 -20.89
CA SER A 327 0.30 1.68 -20.06
C SER A 327 -1.07 1.02 -20.12
N GLN A 328 -1.63 0.68 -18.95
CA GLN A 328 -3.03 0.21 -18.83
C GLN A 328 -4.07 1.30 -19.17
N TYR A 329 -3.65 2.56 -19.24
CA TYR A 329 -4.52 3.70 -19.51
C TYR A 329 -4.36 4.26 -20.93
N GLY A 330 -3.62 3.57 -21.82
CA GLY A 330 -3.41 4.03 -23.20
C GLY A 330 -2.56 5.31 -23.28
N LEU A 331 -1.59 5.46 -22.39
CA LEU A 331 -0.72 6.64 -22.31
C LEU A 331 0.55 6.53 -23.18
N CYS A 332 0.69 5.44 -23.94
CA CYS A 332 1.79 5.24 -24.87
C CYS A 332 1.42 5.91 -26.21
N GLU A 333 2.40 6.55 -26.85
CA GLU A 333 2.25 7.22 -28.16
C GLU A 333 2.00 6.25 -29.33
#